data_AF-A0A8C6DUM1-F1
#
_entry.id   AF-A0A8C6DUM1-F1
#
_cell.length_a   1.000
_cell.length_b   1.000
_cell.length_c   1.000
_cell.angle_alpha   90.00
_cell.angle_beta   90.00
_cell.angle_gamma   90.00
#
_symmetry.space_group_name_H-M   'P 1'
#
loop_
_entity.id
_entity.type
_entity.pdbx_description
1 polymer ?
#
loop_
_entity_poly.entity_id
_entity_poly.type
_entity_poly.pdbx_seq_one_letter_code
_entity_poly.pdbx_strand_id
1 'polypeptide(L)'
;MSSQIRQNYSTEAAVNRLVNMQPRASYTYLSLGFCFDRDDVALEGVGHFFRELAKEKREGAGRLLKLQNQRGGRALFLDVQKPSQDEWGKTQDAMEAALLVEKNLNQALLDLHGLASARGDPTSVTSWRTTS
;
A
#
# COMPACT_ATOMS: atom_id res chain seq x y z
N MET A 1 -7.71 5.35 27.00
CA MET A 1 -6.69 4.64 27.80
C MET A 1 -5.51 4.32 26.89
N SER A 2 -4.27 4.59 27.33
CA SER A 2 -3.08 4.20 26.56
C SER A 2 -2.86 2.68 26.67
N SER A 3 -2.37 2.05 25.60
CA SER A 3 -2.03 0.62 25.60
C SER A 3 -0.85 0.36 26.54
N GLN A 4 -0.88 -0.75 27.28
CA GLN A 4 0.19 -1.13 28.22
C GLN A 4 1.54 -1.38 27.53
N ILE A 5 1.50 -1.83 26.26
CA ILE A 5 2.69 -2.13 25.47
C ILE A 5 3.21 -0.94 24.66
N ARG A 6 2.56 0.24 24.76
CA ARG A 6 2.92 1.40 23.94
C ARG A 6 4.12 2.13 24.55
N GLN A 7 5.26 2.06 23.87
CA GLN A 7 6.48 2.77 24.23
C GLN A 7 7.06 3.48 23.01
N ASN A 8 7.31 4.79 23.14
CA ASN A 8 7.92 5.63 22.10
C ASN A 8 7.31 5.42 20.69
N TYR A 9 5.97 5.41 20.60
CA TYR A 9 5.27 5.16 19.34
C TYR A 9 4.53 6.41 18.86
N SER A 10 5.24 7.19 18.06
CA SER A 10 4.81 8.54 17.64
C SER A 10 4.35 8.60 16.18
N THR A 11 4.54 7.51 15.44
CA THR A 11 4.27 7.35 14.00
C THR A 11 2.92 6.70 13.70
N GLU A 12 2.09 6.44 14.71
CA GLU A 12 0.80 5.75 14.61
C GLU A 12 -0.11 6.26 13.49
N ALA A 13 -0.24 7.59 13.36
CA ALA A 13 -1.08 8.20 12.33
C ALA A 13 -0.52 7.97 10.91
N ALA A 14 0.81 8.01 10.76
CA ALA A 14 1.46 7.77 9.47
C ALA A 14 1.36 6.28 9.06
N VAL A 15 1.45 5.36 10.02
CA VAL A 15 1.19 3.93 9.76
C VAL A 15 -0.27 3.70 9.36
N ASN A 16 -1.23 4.32 10.06
CA ASN A 16 -2.65 4.26 9.67
C ASN A 16 -2.89 4.83 8.25
N ARG A 17 -2.19 5.91 7.87
CA ARG A 17 -2.25 6.43 6.49
C ARG A 17 -1.81 5.38 5.47
N LEU A 18 -0.68 4.72 5.69
CA LEU A 18 -0.18 3.67 4.81
C LEU A 18 -1.09 2.42 4.79
N VAL A 19 -1.66 2.05 5.93
CA VAL A 19 -2.67 0.97 6.05
C VAL A 19 -3.89 1.23 5.16
N ASN A 20 -4.28 2.49 4.95
CA ASN A 20 -5.39 2.84 4.07
C ASN A 20 -4.97 3.06 2.61
N MET A 21 -3.70 3.44 2.35
CA MET A 21 -3.18 3.58 0.99
C MET A 21 -2.95 2.22 0.30
N GLN A 22 -2.47 1.21 1.02
CA GLN A 22 -2.16 -0.11 0.48
C GLN A 22 -3.40 -0.83 -0.12
N PRO A 23 -4.57 -0.89 0.57
CA PRO A 23 -5.80 -1.44 -0.01
C PRO A 23 -6.30 -0.67 -1.23
N ARG A 24 -6.14 0.66 -1.26
CA ARG A 24 -6.50 1.47 -2.43
C ARG A 24 -5.63 1.10 -3.64
N ALA A 25 -4.32 0.96 -3.43
CA ALA A 25 -3.40 0.49 -4.48
C ALA A 25 -3.75 -0.93 -4.93
N SER A 26 -4.05 -1.84 -3.99
CA SER A 26 -4.52 -3.20 -4.27
C SER A 26 -5.77 -3.19 -5.15
N TYR A 27 -6.75 -2.35 -4.85
CA TYR A 27 -7.99 -2.26 -5.63
C TYR A 27 -7.77 -1.71 -7.04
N THR A 28 -6.89 -0.71 -7.19
CA THR A 28 -6.44 -0.22 -8.50
C THR A 28 -5.80 -1.33 -9.32
N TYR A 29 -4.87 -2.10 -8.74
CA TYR A 29 -4.23 -3.22 -9.43
C TYR A 29 -5.17 -4.37 -9.75
N LEU A 30 -6.17 -4.61 -8.92
CA LEU A 30 -7.22 -5.58 -9.21
C LEU A 30 -8.03 -5.17 -10.44
N SER A 31 -8.41 -3.88 -10.53
CA SER A 31 -9.11 -3.31 -11.69
C SER A 31 -8.25 -3.41 -12.96
N LEU A 32 -6.99 -3.03 -12.90
CA LEU A 32 -6.01 -3.20 -13.99
C LEU A 32 -5.93 -4.67 -14.44
N GLY A 33 -5.73 -5.58 -13.48
CA GLY A 33 -5.56 -7.00 -13.75
C GLY A 33 -6.73 -7.60 -14.53
N PHE A 34 -7.96 -7.29 -14.12
CA PHE A 34 -9.15 -7.78 -14.82
C PHE A 34 -9.47 -7.01 -16.11
N CYS A 35 -9.03 -5.75 -16.25
CA CYS A 35 -9.15 -5.02 -17.52
C CYS A 35 -8.33 -5.68 -18.63
N PHE A 36 -7.13 -6.19 -18.32
CA PHE A 36 -6.28 -6.89 -19.29
C PHE A 36 -6.68 -8.36 -19.52
N ASP A 37 -7.53 -8.93 -18.66
CA ASP A 37 -8.08 -10.29 -18.75
C ASP A 37 -9.35 -10.36 -19.63
N ARG A 38 -9.92 -9.20 -20.00
CA ARG A 38 -11.10 -9.13 -20.89
C ARG A 38 -10.79 -9.74 -22.26
N ASP A 39 -11.82 -10.30 -22.90
CA ASP A 39 -11.71 -10.94 -24.21
C ASP A 39 -11.30 -9.96 -25.33
N ASP A 40 -11.65 -8.68 -25.20
CA ASP A 40 -11.33 -7.63 -26.15
C ASP A 40 -9.93 -7.01 -25.98
N VAL A 41 -9.22 -7.35 -24.90
CA VAL A 41 -7.82 -6.95 -24.64
C VAL A 41 -6.88 -8.16 -24.74
N ALA A 42 -7.24 -9.27 -24.08
CA ALA A 42 -6.59 -10.57 -24.13
C ALA A 42 -5.07 -10.57 -23.85
N LEU A 43 -4.62 -9.76 -22.88
CA LEU A 43 -3.22 -9.69 -22.44
C LEU A 43 -3.03 -10.35 -21.07
N GLU A 44 -3.25 -11.67 -21.01
CA GLU A 44 -3.27 -12.47 -19.77
C GLU A 44 -2.00 -12.27 -18.92
N GLY A 45 -0.81 -12.20 -19.52
CA GLY A 45 0.43 -11.99 -18.78
C GLY A 45 0.48 -10.64 -18.05
N VAL A 46 -0.05 -9.58 -18.67
CA VAL A 46 -0.17 -8.25 -18.05
C VAL A 46 -1.24 -8.27 -16.97
N GLY A 47 -2.37 -8.93 -17.24
CA GLY A 47 -3.43 -9.12 -16.25
C GLY A 47 -2.95 -9.86 -15.00
N HIS A 48 -2.23 -10.97 -15.19
CA HIS A 48 -1.59 -11.73 -14.12
C HIS A 48 -0.60 -10.87 -13.31
N PHE A 49 0.29 -10.12 -13.98
CA PHE A 49 1.24 -9.23 -13.31
C PHE A 49 0.54 -8.26 -12.34
N PHE A 50 -0.52 -7.58 -12.78
CA PHE A 50 -1.26 -6.67 -11.90
C PHE A 50 -2.03 -7.40 -10.80
N ARG A 51 -2.55 -8.61 -11.04
CA ARG A 51 -3.17 -9.42 -9.98
C ARG A 51 -2.16 -9.81 -8.88
N GLU A 52 -0.91 -10.09 -9.23
CA GLU A 52 0.15 -10.34 -8.24
C GLU A 52 0.50 -9.09 -7.45
N LEU A 53 0.63 -7.93 -8.12
CA LEU A 53 0.81 -6.65 -7.42
C LEU A 53 -0.36 -6.35 -6.45
N ALA A 54 -1.60 -6.63 -6.85
CA ALA A 54 -2.75 -6.46 -5.98
C ALA A 54 -2.64 -7.30 -4.70
N LYS A 55 -2.17 -8.56 -4.81
CA LYS A 55 -1.91 -9.43 -3.66
C LYS A 55 -0.80 -8.88 -2.78
N GLU A 56 0.32 -8.47 -3.37
CA GLU A 56 1.47 -7.91 -2.64
C GLU A 56 1.06 -6.68 -1.79
N LYS A 57 0.25 -5.77 -2.34
CA LYS A 57 -0.24 -4.59 -1.59
C LYS A 57 -1.17 -4.98 -0.44
N ARG A 58 -2.02 -5.99 -0.64
CA ARG A 58 -2.88 -6.52 0.43
C ARG A 58 -2.06 -7.11 1.57
N GLU A 59 -1.01 -7.88 1.24
CA GLU A 59 -0.07 -8.39 2.24
C GLU A 59 0.71 -7.27 2.94
N GLY A 60 1.11 -6.24 2.19
CA GLY A 60 1.73 -5.03 2.71
C GLY A 60 0.87 -4.34 3.78
N ALA A 61 -0.43 -4.17 3.51
CA ALA A 61 -1.39 -3.66 4.49
C ALA A 61 -1.45 -4.54 5.75
N GLY A 62 -1.49 -5.87 5.58
CA GLY A 62 -1.51 -6.82 6.69
C GLY A 62 -0.26 -6.74 7.58
N ARG A 63 0.93 -6.61 6.97
CA ARG A 63 2.18 -6.41 7.70
C ARG A 63 2.17 -5.08 8.50
N LEU A 64 1.62 -4.00 7.93
CA LEU A 64 1.51 -2.70 8.62
C LEU A 64 0.53 -2.74 9.78
N LEU A 65 -0.61 -3.43 9.63
CA LEU A 65 -1.57 -3.66 10.73
C LEU A 65 -0.95 -4.46 11.87
N LYS A 66 -0.13 -5.47 11.54
CA LYS A 66 0.63 -6.23 12.54
C LYS A 66 1.60 -5.31 13.30
N LEU A 67 2.34 -4.47 12.60
CA LEU A 67 3.21 -3.45 13.20
C LEU A 67 2.44 -2.50 14.13
N GLN A 68 1.29 -1.98 13.67
CA GLN A 68 0.42 -1.09 14.43
C GLN A 68 0.05 -1.71 15.78
N ASN A 69 -0.40 -2.97 15.77
CA ASN A 69 -0.79 -3.70 16.99
C ASN A 69 0.41 -4.00 17.89
N GLN A 70 1.55 -4.42 17.31
CA GLN A 70 2.78 -4.70 18.06
C GLN A 70 3.33 -3.48 18.80
N ARG A 71 3.13 -2.28 18.26
CA ARG A 71 3.54 -1.02 18.90
C ARG A 71 2.50 -0.43 19.84
N GLY A 72 1.39 -1.15 20.07
CA GLY A 72 0.30 -0.71 20.94
C GLY A 72 -0.57 0.40 20.35
N GLY A 73 -0.51 0.62 19.04
CA GLY A 73 -1.39 1.54 18.31
C GLY A 73 -2.80 0.97 18.11
N ARG A 74 -3.65 1.75 17.44
CA ARG A 74 -4.99 1.35 17.02
C ARG A 74 -5.14 1.57 15.52
N ALA A 75 -5.57 0.51 14.83
CA ALA A 75 -5.88 0.59 13.42
C ALA A 75 -7.14 1.45 13.23
N LEU A 76 -7.06 2.42 12.31
CA LEU A 76 -8.20 3.21 11.88
C LEU A 76 -8.44 2.92 10.40
N PHE A 77 -9.51 2.16 10.13
CA PHE A 77 -9.92 1.82 8.78
C PHE A 77 -10.80 2.92 8.20
N LEU A 78 -10.51 3.30 6.97
CA LEU A 78 -11.29 4.24 6.18
C LEU A 78 -11.85 3.54 4.95
N ASP A 79 -12.81 4.19 4.30
CA ASP A 79 -13.41 3.68 3.07
C ASP A 79 -12.35 3.54 1.97
N VAL A 80 -12.33 2.37 1.33
CA VAL A 80 -11.49 2.13 0.16
C VAL A 80 -12.18 2.74 -1.05
N GLN A 81 -11.66 3.87 -1.50
CA GLN A 81 -12.18 4.55 -2.68
C GLN A 81 -11.95 3.71 -3.93
N LYS A 82 -12.91 3.74 -4.86
CA LYS A 82 -12.76 3.12 -6.17
C LYS A 82 -11.56 3.70 -6.94
N PRO A 83 -10.99 2.96 -7.90
CA PRO A 83 -9.96 3.49 -8.78
C PRO A 83 -10.46 4.72 -9.54
N SER A 84 -9.53 5.55 -10.03
CA SER A 84 -9.87 6.80 -10.74
C SER A 84 -10.60 6.58 -12.05
N GLN A 85 -10.46 5.38 -12.63
CA GLN A 85 -11.04 4.98 -13.90
C GLN A 85 -11.33 3.48 -13.90
N ASP A 86 -12.32 3.09 -14.69
CA ASP A 86 -12.74 1.69 -14.85
C ASP A 86 -12.09 1.03 -16.08
N GLU A 87 -11.61 1.83 -17.04
CA GLU A 87 -10.86 1.38 -18.22
C GLU A 87 -9.43 1.96 -18.20
N TRP A 88 -8.45 1.13 -18.55
CA TRP A 88 -7.02 1.46 -18.38
C TRP A 88 -6.27 1.73 -19.67
N GLY A 89 -6.96 1.79 -20.81
CA GLY A 89 -6.36 2.10 -22.10
C GLY A 89 -5.36 1.02 -22.53
N LYS A 90 -4.20 1.45 -23.04
CA LYS A 90 -3.14 0.54 -23.47
C LYS A 90 -2.25 0.17 -22.30
N THR A 91 -1.44 -0.87 -22.47
CA THR A 91 -0.45 -1.32 -21.48
C THR A 91 0.48 -0.20 -21.00
N GLN A 92 0.83 0.76 -21.87
CA GLN A 92 1.64 1.92 -21.48
C GLN A 92 0.92 2.79 -20.44
N ASP A 93 -0.34 3.17 -20.69
CA ASP A 93 -1.14 4.02 -19.80
C ASP A 93 -1.32 3.33 -18.42
N ALA A 94 -1.59 2.03 -18.44
CA ALA A 94 -1.66 1.19 -17.26
C ALA A 94 -0.35 1.17 -16.45
N MET A 95 0.80 1.05 -17.13
CA MET A 95 2.10 1.04 -16.46
C MET A 95 2.47 2.41 -15.90
N GLU A 96 2.11 3.50 -16.57
CA GLU A 96 2.30 4.87 -16.07
C GLU A 96 1.45 5.11 -14.82
N ALA A 97 0.19 4.63 -14.81
CA ALA A 97 -0.68 4.69 -13.64
C ALA A 97 -0.10 3.86 -12.47
N ALA A 98 0.38 2.64 -12.73
CA ALA A 98 1.02 1.80 -11.73
C ALA A 98 2.28 2.47 -11.14
N LEU A 99 3.12 3.04 -11.99
CA LEU A 99 4.32 3.77 -11.56
C LEU A 99 3.96 4.95 -10.64
N LEU A 100 2.89 5.67 -10.94
CA LEU A 100 2.41 6.77 -10.08
C LEU A 100 1.93 6.26 -8.71
N VAL A 101 1.19 5.15 -8.68
CA VAL A 101 0.76 4.49 -7.43
C VAL A 101 1.97 4.09 -6.58
N GLU A 102 2.98 3.45 -7.18
CA GLU A 102 4.21 3.05 -6.47
C GLU A 102 5.01 4.26 -5.96
N LYS A 103 5.16 5.32 -6.77
CA LYS A 103 5.83 6.55 -6.33
C LYS A 103 5.14 7.17 -5.12
N ASN A 104 3.81 7.22 -5.12
CA ASN A 104 3.03 7.76 -4.01
C ASN A 104 3.17 6.92 -2.74
N LEU A 105 3.15 5.59 -2.85
CA LEU A 105 3.40 4.68 -1.73
C LEU A 105 4.82 4.82 -1.19
N ASN A 106 5.82 4.86 -2.07
CA ASN A 106 7.22 5.03 -1.70
C ASN A 106 7.46 6.37 -1.00
N GLN A 107 6.85 7.46 -1.48
CA GLN A 107 6.95 8.76 -0.80
C GLN A 107 6.36 8.71 0.60
N ALA A 108 5.19 8.10 0.78
CA ALA A 108 4.59 7.94 2.10
C ALA A 108 5.45 7.08 3.06
N LEU A 109 6.17 6.08 2.53
CA LEU A 109 7.14 5.30 3.31
C LEU A 109 8.37 6.12 3.69
N LEU A 110 8.89 6.96 2.79
CA LEU A 110 10.00 7.88 3.07
C LEU A 110 9.60 8.92 4.13
N ASP A 111 8.39 9.47 4.03
CA ASP A 111 7.85 10.42 5.01
C ASP A 111 7.71 9.76 6.39
N LEU A 112 7.21 8.51 6.45
CA LEU A 112 7.15 7.73 7.69
C LEU A 112 8.54 7.54 8.29
N HIS A 113 9.53 7.18 7.47
CA HIS A 113 10.90 6.98 7.91
C HIS A 113 11.52 8.28 8.45
N GLY A 114 11.33 9.40 7.74
CA GLY A 114 11.78 10.72 8.19
C GLY A 114 11.13 11.12 9.51
N LEU A 115 9.83 10.88 9.66
CA LEU A 115 9.09 11.17 10.89
C LEU A 115 9.58 10.32 12.07
N ALA A 116 9.83 9.03 11.84
CA ALA A 116 10.38 8.12 12.86
C ALA A 116 11.74 8.62 13.35
N SER A 117 12.64 8.92 12.42
CA SER A 117 13.98 9.45 12.71
C SER A 117 13.93 10.76 13.48
N ALA A 118 13.10 11.71 13.06
CA ALA A 118 12.96 13.02 13.71
C ALA A 118 12.42 12.92 15.15
N ARG A 119 11.60 11.90 15.44
CA ARG A 119 10.99 11.69 16.76
C ARG A 119 11.78 10.72 17.63
N GLY A 120 12.94 10.25 17.17
CA GLY A 120 13.72 9.24 17.87
C GLY A 120 12.95 7.94 18.10
N ASP A 121 11.98 7.64 17.24
CA ASP A 121 11.23 6.38 17.24
C ASP A 121 12.09 5.34 16.50
N PRO A 122 12.66 4.33 17.18
CA PRO A 122 13.37 3.24 16.53
C PRO A 122 12.32 2.34 15.87
N THR A 123 11.75 2.79 14.76
CA THR A 123 10.81 2.00 13.97
C THR A 123 11.60 1.20 12.94
N SER A 124 11.43 -0.13 12.90
CA SER A 124 12.08 -1.05 11.94
C SER A 124 11.49 -0.95 10.52
N VAL A 125 11.07 0.23 10.09
CA VAL A 125 10.52 0.48 8.74
C VAL A 125 11.59 0.27 7.66
N THR A 126 12.83 0.01 8.03
CA THR A 126 13.91 -0.34 7.11
C THR A 126 13.78 -1.73 6.47
N SER A 127 12.93 -2.65 6.97
CA SER A 127 12.83 -4.01 6.43
C SER A 127 11.87 -4.19 5.24
N TRP A 128 11.25 -3.13 4.72
CA TRP A 128 10.23 -3.25 3.66
C TRP A 128 10.78 -3.34 2.23
N ARG A 129 12.05 -2.98 2.00
CA ARG A 129 12.67 -2.99 0.66
C ARG A 129 13.11 -4.37 0.15
N THR A 130 13.04 -5.42 0.97
CA THR A 130 13.60 -6.73 0.60
C THR A 130 12.62 -7.74 0.01
N THR A 131 11.37 -7.36 -0.29
CA THR A 131 10.37 -8.32 -0.84
C THR A 131 9.44 -7.72 -1.90
N SER A 132 9.92 -6.81 -2.74
CA SER A 132 9.23 -6.43 -3.98
C SER A 132 10.10 -6.83 -5.17
#